data_AF-A0A9W9JRC4-F1
#
_entry.id   AF-A0A9W9JRC4-F1
#
_cell.length_a   1.000
_cell.length_b   1.000
_cell.length_c   1.000
_cell.angle_alpha   90.00
_cell.angle_beta   90.00
_cell.angle_gamma   90.00
#
_symmetry.space_group_name_H-M   'P 1'
#
loop_
_entity.id
_entity.type
_entity.pdbx_description
1 polymer ?
#
loop_
_entity_poly.entity_id
_entity_poly.type
_entity_poly.pdbx_seq_one_letter_code
_entity_poly.pdbx_strand_id
1 'polypeptide(L)'
;MDAIILHGISWDSSWIYPAFLSGIQEPAQQIDPARWGQIPFGGWNFSTNPDTFQLFRDAAKTENRETFANNVVKFASENELDGVDFDWEYPGAADLPDIPPGSAQEATKYLSLLSLVKAKLPAGKSLSIALPSSFWYLKAYAVTWMQVVVYYFIYMTYDLHGQWDYGNTNVSPGCPGGNCLRSHVNITETLIALSMITKAGVEANNVVVGVTSYGHSFRMSDSNCSGPLCAFTGTKKSV
;
A
#
# COMPACT_ATOMS: atom_id res chain seq x y z
N MET A 1 25.23 -24.68 9.64
CA MET A 1 24.53 -24.47 8.36
C MET A 1 23.64 -23.27 8.57
N ASP A 2 23.87 -22.19 7.82
CA ASP A 2 22.99 -21.01 7.86
C ASP A 2 21.68 -21.34 7.15
N ALA A 3 20.54 -21.14 7.82
CA ALA A 3 19.22 -21.33 7.24
C ALA A 3 18.61 -19.96 6.93
N ILE A 4 18.28 -19.74 5.66
CA ILE A 4 17.48 -18.60 5.19
C ILE A 4 16.08 -19.16 4.95
N ILE A 5 15.07 -18.60 5.62
CA ILE A 5 13.66 -18.94 5.37
C ILE A 5 13.03 -17.80 4.56
N LEU A 6 12.39 -18.18 3.45
CA LEU A 6 11.46 -17.32 2.72
C LEU A 6 10.08 -17.40 3.39
N HIS A 7 9.59 -16.27 3.92
CA HIS A 7 8.22 -16.13 4.36
C HIS A 7 7.39 -15.52 3.22
N GLY A 8 6.94 -16.38 2.29
CA GLY A 8 6.03 -16.08 1.19
C GLY A 8 6.03 -17.32 0.26
N ILE A 9 4.94 -18.04 0.00
CA ILE A 9 3.54 -17.66 -0.15
C ILE A 9 2.68 -18.76 0.51
N SER A 10 1.79 -18.42 1.46
CA SER A 10 0.79 -19.38 1.96
C SER A 10 -0.51 -19.21 1.19
N TRP A 11 -0.75 -20.08 0.21
CA TRP A 11 -1.99 -20.11 -0.55
C TRP A 11 -3.06 -20.89 0.23
N ASP A 12 -4.15 -20.23 0.62
CA ASP A 12 -5.39 -20.96 0.89
C ASP A 12 -6.11 -21.20 -0.45
N SER A 13 -5.92 -22.40 -0.98
CA SER A 13 -6.51 -22.85 -2.23
C SER A 13 -8.05 -22.85 -2.26
N SER A 14 -8.71 -22.77 -1.10
CA SER A 14 -10.17 -22.91 -1.01
C SER A 14 -10.95 -21.67 -1.45
N TRP A 15 -10.36 -20.48 -1.42
CA TRP A 15 -11.06 -19.24 -1.81
C TRP A 15 -10.24 -18.33 -2.73
N ILE A 16 -8.90 -18.28 -2.61
CA ILE A 16 -8.05 -17.49 -3.53
C ILE A 16 -8.04 -18.12 -4.92
N TYR A 17 -7.95 -19.45 -5.02
CA TYR A 17 -7.90 -20.12 -6.32
C TYR A 17 -9.21 -19.91 -7.10
N PRO A 18 -10.41 -20.07 -6.50
CA PRO A 18 -11.66 -19.70 -7.15
C PRO A 18 -11.78 -18.20 -7.45
N ALA A 19 -11.31 -17.28 -6.61
CA ALA A 19 -11.37 -15.83 -6.86
C ALA A 19 -10.40 -15.37 -7.96
N PHE A 20 -9.21 -15.97 -8.01
CA PHE A 20 -8.21 -15.78 -9.06
C PHE A 20 -8.69 -16.39 -10.37
N LEU A 21 -9.20 -17.62 -10.34
CA LEU A 21 -9.82 -18.26 -11.50
C LEU A 21 -11.08 -17.49 -11.94
N SER A 22 -11.90 -16.97 -11.03
CA SER A 22 -13.05 -16.14 -11.40
C SER A 22 -12.60 -14.83 -12.01
N GLY A 23 -11.49 -14.22 -11.54
CA GLY A 23 -10.87 -13.06 -12.19
C GLY A 23 -10.28 -13.35 -13.57
N ILE A 24 -9.88 -14.61 -13.84
CA ILE A 24 -9.46 -15.09 -15.17
C ILE A 24 -10.67 -15.51 -16.04
N GLN A 25 -11.77 -15.96 -15.42
CA GLN A 25 -12.99 -16.47 -16.07
C GLN A 25 -13.97 -15.35 -16.41
N GLU A 26 -14.00 -14.26 -15.63
CA GLU A 26 -14.50 -13.00 -16.13
C GLU A 26 -13.68 -12.68 -17.38
N PRO A 27 -14.30 -12.37 -18.52
CA PRO A 27 -13.56 -11.90 -19.66
C PRO A 27 -12.81 -10.66 -19.17
N ALA A 28 -11.49 -10.76 -19.01
CA ALA A 28 -10.66 -9.59 -18.88
C ALA A 28 -11.13 -8.67 -20.01
N GLN A 29 -11.63 -7.48 -19.65
CA GLN A 29 -11.98 -6.45 -20.63
C GLN A 29 -10.84 -6.45 -21.62
N GLN A 30 -11.12 -6.87 -22.85
CA GLN A 30 -10.12 -7.37 -23.80
C GLN A 30 -8.86 -6.51 -23.66
N ILE A 31 -7.83 -7.04 -22.97
CA ILE A 31 -6.64 -6.24 -22.66
C ILE A 31 -6.02 -6.00 -24.00
N ASP A 32 -6.28 -4.82 -24.55
CA ASP A 32 -5.65 -4.36 -25.76
C ASP A 32 -4.17 -4.21 -25.38
N PRO A 33 -3.26 -5.07 -25.87
CA PRO A 33 -1.86 -4.97 -25.52
C PRO A 33 -1.23 -3.66 -26.02
N ALA A 34 -1.95 -2.86 -26.81
CA ALA A 34 -1.59 -1.50 -27.20
C ALA A 34 -2.17 -0.40 -26.29
N ARG A 35 -3.14 -0.67 -25.41
CA ARG A 35 -3.62 0.28 -24.39
C ARG A 35 -2.86 0.09 -23.08
N TRP A 36 -2.23 1.16 -22.62
CA TRP A 36 -1.62 1.20 -21.30
C TRP A 36 -2.71 1.33 -20.24
N GLY A 37 -2.68 0.43 -19.25
CA GLY A 37 -3.60 0.45 -18.11
C GLY A 37 -3.39 1.68 -17.21
N GLN A 38 -3.72 1.55 -15.93
CA GLN A 38 -3.46 2.63 -14.97
C GLN A 38 -1.97 2.77 -14.68
N ILE A 39 -1.51 4.01 -14.52
CA ILE A 39 -0.12 4.29 -14.08
C ILE A 39 -0.09 4.74 -12.62
N PRO A 40 0.74 4.12 -11.76
CA PRO A 40 0.95 4.58 -10.40
C PRO A 40 1.95 5.74 -10.35
N PHE A 41 1.60 6.78 -9.60
CA PHE A 41 2.50 7.85 -9.19
C PHE A 41 2.89 7.61 -7.74
N GLY A 42 4.19 7.61 -7.45
CA GLY A 42 4.70 7.50 -6.09
C GLY A 42 5.45 6.20 -5.79
N GLY A 43 4.96 5.47 -4.80
CA GLY A 43 5.60 4.31 -4.18
C GLY A 43 6.52 4.70 -3.02
N TRP A 44 6.91 3.70 -2.24
CA TRP A 44 7.76 3.83 -1.05
C TRP A 44 8.98 4.73 -1.27
N ASN A 45 9.84 4.43 -2.25
CA ASN A 45 11.08 5.20 -2.45
C ASN A 45 10.80 6.66 -2.83
N PHE A 46 9.84 6.92 -3.73
CA PHE A 46 9.50 8.30 -4.09
C PHE A 46 8.94 9.08 -2.89
N SER A 47 8.12 8.41 -2.07
CA SER A 47 7.45 9.04 -0.94
C SER A 47 8.34 9.23 0.29
N THR A 48 9.40 8.44 0.44
CA THR A 48 10.24 8.41 1.66
C THR A 48 11.69 8.83 1.45
N ASN A 49 12.18 8.93 0.20
CA ASN A 49 13.54 9.39 -0.06
C ASN A 49 13.69 10.89 0.26
N PRO A 50 14.74 11.32 0.98
CA PRO A 50 15.01 12.73 1.30
C PRO A 50 15.00 13.69 0.10
N ASP A 51 15.30 13.21 -1.10
CA ASP A 51 15.31 14.02 -2.33
C ASP A 51 13.92 14.23 -2.93
N THR A 52 12.95 13.37 -2.63
CA THR A 52 11.64 13.35 -3.32
C THR A 52 10.42 13.38 -2.40
N PHE A 53 10.54 13.09 -1.11
CA PHE A 53 9.41 13.00 -0.16
C PHE A 53 8.53 14.26 -0.16
N GLN A 54 9.14 15.43 -0.38
CA GLN A 54 8.46 16.71 -0.34
C GLN A 54 7.59 16.96 -1.57
N LEU A 55 7.78 16.23 -2.67
CA LEU A 55 7.10 16.48 -3.95
C LEU A 55 5.60 16.25 -3.86
N PHE A 56 5.13 15.17 -3.23
CA PHE A 56 3.68 15.00 -3.00
C PHE A 56 3.11 16.00 -2.00
N ARG A 57 3.87 16.30 -0.94
CA ARG A 57 3.47 17.33 0.03
C ARG A 57 3.27 18.68 -0.64
N ASP A 58 4.17 19.04 -1.55
CA ASP A 58 4.12 20.29 -2.32
C ASP A 58 3.03 20.26 -3.38
N ALA A 59 2.88 19.16 -4.12
CA ALA A 59 1.84 18.99 -5.13
C ALA A 59 0.43 19.14 -4.53
N ALA A 60 0.20 18.68 -3.30
CA ALA A 60 -1.09 18.77 -2.63
C ALA A 60 -1.42 20.18 -2.06
N LYS A 61 -0.44 21.10 -2.01
CA LYS A 61 -0.67 22.48 -1.54
C LYS A 61 -1.64 23.23 -2.45
N THR A 62 -2.35 24.22 -1.89
CA THR A 62 -3.41 24.96 -2.61
C THR A 62 -2.86 25.67 -3.85
N GLU A 63 -1.66 26.22 -3.73
CA GLU A 63 -0.94 26.95 -4.79
C GLU A 63 -0.45 26.05 -5.94
N ASN A 64 -0.27 24.75 -5.70
CA ASN A 64 0.36 23.83 -6.68
C ASN A 64 -0.62 22.79 -7.25
N ARG A 65 -1.67 22.43 -6.50
CA ARG A 65 -2.54 21.28 -6.84
C ARG A 65 -3.22 21.40 -8.19
N GLU A 66 -3.57 22.62 -8.61
CA GLU A 66 -4.20 22.88 -9.91
C GLU A 66 -3.25 22.51 -11.05
N THR A 67 -2.03 23.03 -11.00
CA THR A 67 -0.97 22.74 -11.98
C THR A 67 -0.65 21.25 -12.00
N PHE A 68 -0.47 20.64 -10.83
CA PHE A 68 -0.15 19.22 -10.75
C PHE A 68 -1.28 18.33 -11.30
N ALA A 69 -2.54 18.59 -10.92
CA ALA A 69 -3.70 17.86 -11.45
C ALA A 69 -3.83 18.00 -12.97
N ASN A 70 -3.63 19.22 -13.51
CA ASN A 70 -3.62 19.44 -14.96
C ASN A 70 -2.52 18.62 -15.65
N ASN A 71 -1.33 18.56 -15.08
CA ASN A 71 -0.21 17.79 -15.64
C ASN A 71 -0.48 16.28 -15.62
N VAL A 72 -1.05 15.75 -14.52
CA VAL A 72 -1.42 14.33 -14.42
C VAL A 72 -2.49 13.97 -15.45
N VAL A 73 -3.55 14.78 -15.57
CA VAL A 73 -4.63 14.54 -16.54
C VAL A 73 -4.15 14.66 -17.98
N LYS A 74 -3.28 15.65 -18.25
CA LYS A 74 -2.63 15.81 -19.56
C LYS A 74 -1.80 14.58 -19.90
N PHE A 75 -0.94 14.14 -18.99
CA PHE A 75 -0.12 12.94 -19.16
C PHE A 75 -0.99 11.70 -19.42
N ALA A 76 -2.04 11.49 -18.63
CA ALA A 76 -2.96 10.37 -18.82
C ALA A 76 -3.71 10.41 -20.17
N SER A 77 -3.96 11.60 -20.70
CA SER A 77 -4.64 11.78 -21.99
C SER A 77 -3.68 11.61 -23.18
N GLU A 78 -2.48 12.20 -23.12
CA GLU A 78 -1.46 12.11 -24.16
C GLU A 78 -0.92 10.68 -24.33
N ASN A 79 -0.94 9.89 -23.26
CA ASN A 79 -0.54 8.49 -23.27
C ASN A 79 -1.75 7.55 -23.33
N GLU A 80 -2.96 8.04 -23.58
CA GLU A 80 -4.16 7.20 -23.74
C GLU A 80 -4.42 6.20 -22.57
N LEU A 81 -4.00 6.54 -21.35
CA LEU A 81 -4.07 5.65 -20.18
C LEU A 81 -5.49 5.40 -19.71
N ASP A 82 -5.82 4.20 -19.24
CA ASP A 82 -7.15 3.91 -18.68
C ASP A 82 -7.40 4.64 -17.34
N GLY A 83 -6.36 5.12 -16.67
CA GLY A 83 -6.50 5.89 -15.44
C GLY A 83 -5.17 6.18 -14.77
N VAL A 84 -5.25 6.68 -13.54
CA VAL A 84 -4.09 7.02 -12.72
C VAL A 84 -4.27 6.48 -11.31
N ASP A 85 -3.18 6.05 -10.71
CA ASP A 85 -3.12 5.61 -9.33
C ASP A 85 -2.16 6.50 -8.53
N PHE A 86 -2.49 6.83 -7.29
CA PHE A 86 -1.56 7.51 -6.39
C PHE A 86 -1.17 6.62 -5.21
N ASP A 87 0.12 6.35 -5.11
CA ASP A 87 0.75 5.59 -4.05
C ASP A 87 1.64 6.51 -3.20
N TRP A 88 1.01 7.33 -2.35
CA TRP A 88 1.74 8.23 -1.45
C TRP A 88 1.94 7.55 -0.10
N GLU A 89 3.17 7.17 0.22
CA GLU A 89 3.52 6.47 1.47
C GLU A 89 4.31 7.35 2.47
N TYR A 90 3.70 7.94 3.51
CA TYR A 90 2.26 8.11 3.75
C TYR A 90 1.98 9.56 4.19
N PRO A 91 0.86 10.17 3.76
CA PRO A 91 0.47 11.49 4.24
C PRO A 91 0.27 11.47 5.75
N GLY A 92 0.83 12.47 6.45
CA GLY A 92 0.68 12.62 7.91
C GLY A 92 1.48 11.61 8.75
N ALA A 93 2.33 10.78 8.14
CA ALA A 93 3.20 9.87 8.90
C ALA A 93 4.22 10.66 9.73
N ALA A 94 4.29 10.39 11.03
CA ALA A 94 5.09 11.18 11.97
C ALA A 94 6.49 10.58 12.25
N ASP A 95 6.72 9.35 11.81
CA ASP A 95 7.80 8.48 12.27
C ASP A 95 8.64 7.87 11.13
N LEU A 96 8.47 8.36 9.90
CA LEU A 96 9.30 7.93 8.78
C LEU A 96 10.75 8.43 8.99
N PRO A 97 11.75 7.55 8.85
CA PRO A 97 13.14 7.92 9.06
C PRO A 97 13.62 8.90 7.99
N ASP A 98 14.62 9.70 8.35
CA ASP A 98 15.38 10.56 7.42
C ASP A 98 14.58 11.68 6.72
N ILE A 99 13.27 11.83 7.01
CA ILE A 99 12.42 12.92 6.52
C ILE A 99 11.63 13.59 7.65
N PRO A 100 11.23 14.88 7.52
CA PRO A 100 10.43 15.56 8.53
C PRO A 100 9.05 14.89 8.74
N PRO A 101 8.51 14.91 9.97
CA PRO A 101 7.16 14.43 10.27
C PRO A 101 6.11 15.08 9.35
N GLY A 102 5.18 14.26 8.86
CA GLY A 102 4.02 14.72 8.11
C GLY A 102 3.04 15.51 8.99
N SER A 103 2.32 16.44 8.38
CA SER A 103 1.29 17.23 9.07
C SER A 103 -0.09 16.60 8.94
N ALA A 104 -0.96 16.80 9.94
CA ALA A 104 -2.36 16.35 9.88
C ALA A 104 -3.15 16.96 8.70
N GLN A 105 -2.68 18.09 8.15
CA GLN A 105 -3.31 18.74 6.99
C GLN A 105 -3.03 18.01 5.68
N GLU A 106 -2.03 17.13 5.61
CA GLU A 106 -1.71 16.36 4.40
C GLU A 106 -2.89 15.49 3.97
N ALA A 107 -3.64 14.95 4.91
CA ALA A 107 -4.89 14.23 4.68
C ALA A 107 -5.89 15.02 3.82
N THR A 108 -6.23 16.23 4.27
CA THR A 108 -7.21 17.10 3.61
C THR A 108 -6.67 17.67 2.30
N LYS A 109 -5.37 17.97 2.25
CA LYS A 109 -4.69 18.42 1.02
C LYS A 109 -4.69 17.32 -0.04
N TYR A 110 -4.42 16.08 0.35
CA TYR A 110 -4.42 14.94 -0.53
C TYR A 110 -5.82 14.65 -1.07
N LEU A 111 -6.84 14.61 -0.20
CA LEU A 111 -8.24 14.50 -0.64
C LEU A 111 -8.61 15.62 -1.64
N SER A 112 -8.20 16.86 -1.38
CA SER A 112 -8.48 17.98 -2.29
C SER A 112 -7.79 17.80 -3.65
N LEU A 113 -6.57 17.28 -3.67
CA LEU A 113 -5.85 16.97 -4.90
C LEU A 113 -6.57 15.85 -5.68
N LEU A 114 -6.94 14.75 -5.02
CA LEU A 114 -7.65 13.63 -5.64
C LEU A 114 -9.00 14.09 -6.23
N SER A 115 -9.76 14.91 -5.49
CA SER A 115 -11.03 15.48 -5.99
C SER A 115 -10.83 16.30 -7.26
N LEU A 116 -9.73 17.06 -7.33
CA LEU A 116 -9.42 17.88 -8.48
C LEU A 116 -8.98 17.06 -9.69
N VAL A 117 -8.16 16.03 -9.48
CA VAL A 117 -7.78 15.07 -10.52
C VAL A 117 -9.05 14.38 -11.05
N LYS A 118 -9.91 13.86 -10.17
CA LYS A 118 -11.17 13.21 -10.56
C LYS A 118 -12.06 14.12 -11.40
N ALA A 119 -12.22 15.38 -11.00
CA ALA A 119 -13.06 16.34 -11.71
C ALA A 119 -12.54 16.68 -13.12
N LYS A 120 -11.23 16.57 -13.33
CA LYS A 120 -10.56 16.90 -14.61
C LYS A 120 -10.33 15.68 -15.50
N LEU A 121 -10.28 14.47 -14.93
CA LEU A 121 -10.11 13.24 -15.71
C LEU A 121 -11.28 13.06 -16.71
N PRO A 122 -10.98 12.75 -17.98
CA PRO A 122 -11.99 12.41 -18.97
C PRO A 122 -12.92 11.28 -18.49
N ALA A 123 -14.17 11.33 -18.96
CA ALA A 123 -15.13 10.26 -18.71
C ALA A 123 -14.57 8.90 -19.16
N GLY A 124 -14.81 7.86 -18.37
CA GLY A 124 -14.29 6.51 -18.62
C GLY A 124 -12.90 6.24 -18.04
N LYS A 125 -12.14 7.27 -17.60
CA LYS A 125 -10.87 7.05 -16.90
C LYS A 125 -11.06 6.86 -15.39
N SER A 126 -10.27 5.96 -14.80
CA SER A 126 -10.28 5.69 -13.37
C SER A 126 -9.24 6.53 -12.61
N LEU A 127 -9.50 6.70 -11.32
CA LEU A 127 -8.57 7.23 -10.33
C LEU A 127 -8.56 6.24 -9.17
N SER A 128 -7.42 5.63 -8.84
CA SER A 128 -7.27 4.82 -7.63
C SER A 128 -6.19 5.39 -6.72
N ILE A 129 -6.10 4.86 -5.50
CA ILE A 129 -4.96 5.09 -4.61
C ILE A 129 -4.57 3.79 -3.91
N ALA A 130 -3.29 3.67 -3.58
CA ALA A 130 -2.81 2.66 -2.64
C ALA A 130 -3.05 3.10 -1.19
N LEU A 131 -3.48 2.17 -0.34
CA LEU A 131 -3.75 2.40 1.08
C LEU A 131 -2.93 1.43 1.95
N PRO A 132 -2.34 1.90 3.06
CA PRO A 132 -1.65 1.03 4.01
C PRO A 132 -2.61 0.18 4.82
N SER A 133 -2.29 -1.11 5.01
CA SER A 133 -3.05 -2.01 5.89
C SER A 133 -2.81 -1.78 7.39
N SER A 134 -1.76 -1.04 7.75
CA SER A 134 -1.47 -0.63 9.13
C SER A 134 -2.39 0.49 9.60
N PHE A 135 -3.05 0.31 10.74
CA PHE A 135 -3.84 1.37 11.41
C PHE A 135 -3.04 2.67 11.60
N TRP A 136 -1.76 2.54 11.95
CA TRP A 136 -0.90 3.66 12.30
C TRP A 136 -0.76 4.66 11.15
N TYR A 137 -0.69 4.16 9.90
CA TYR A 137 -0.61 4.99 8.70
C TYR A 137 -1.99 5.27 8.10
N LEU A 138 -2.91 4.31 8.15
CA LEU A 138 -4.25 4.47 7.57
C LEU A 138 -5.06 5.58 8.23
N LYS A 139 -4.90 5.79 9.55
CA LYS A 139 -5.68 6.80 10.31
C LYS A 139 -5.55 8.23 9.77
N ALA A 140 -4.51 8.54 9.00
CA ALA A 140 -4.32 9.84 8.37
C ALA A 140 -5.12 9.99 7.06
N TYR A 141 -5.61 8.90 6.47
CA TYR A 141 -6.40 8.93 5.25
C TYR A 141 -7.86 9.21 5.56
N ALA A 142 -8.45 10.19 4.87
CA ALA A 142 -9.87 10.51 4.97
C ALA A 142 -10.72 9.52 4.14
N VAL A 143 -10.57 8.22 4.42
CA VAL A 143 -11.04 7.11 3.57
C VAL A 143 -12.55 7.17 3.24
N THR A 144 -13.37 7.59 4.20
CA THR A 144 -14.82 7.76 4.00
C THR A 144 -15.15 8.76 2.89
N TRP A 145 -14.35 9.82 2.76
CA TRP A 145 -14.50 10.85 1.72
C TRP A 145 -13.74 10.50 0.45
N MET A 146 -12.56 9.90 0.59
CA MET A 146 -11.75 9.48 -0.55
C MET A 146 -12.50 8.45 -1.41
N GLN A 147 -13.28 7.54 -0.83
CA GLN A 147 -14.01 6.52 -1.60
C GLN A 147 -15.06 7.12 -2.55
N VAL A 148 -15.56 8.32 -2.25
CA VAL A 148 -16.54 9.03 -3.09
C VAL A 148 -15.85 9.64 -4.32
N VAL A 149 -14.51 9.75 -4.28
CA VAL A 149 -13.67 10.40 -5.29
C VAL A 149 -12.96 9.36 -6.16
N VAL A 150 -12.36 8.35 -5.53
CA VAL A 150 -11.63 7.28 -6.21
C VAL A 150 -12.58 6.21 -6.73
N TYR A 151 -12.14 5.47 -7.74
CA TYR A 151 -12.87 4.34 -8.31
C TYR A 151 -12.73 3.09 -7.44
N TYR A 152 -11.56 2.85 -6.87
CA TYR A 152 -11.30 1.85 -5.83
C TYR A 152 -10.00 2.18 -5.07
N PHE A 153 -9.78 1.49 -3.96
CA PHE A 153 -8.55 1.46 -3.19
C PHE A 153 -7.76 0.19 -3.46
N ILE A 154 -6.46 0.30 -3.70
CA ILE A 154 -5.53 -0.83 -3.69
C ILE A 154 -5.03 -0.96 -2.26
N TYR A 155 -5.49 -1.97 -1.53
CA TYR A 155 -5.18 -2.11 -0.12
C TYR A 155 -3.95 -2.99 0.08
N MET A 156 -2.86 -2.40 0.55
CA MET A 156 -1.55 -3.05 0.68
C MET A 156 -1.53 -4.01 1.87
N THR A 157 -2.22 -5.14 1.75
CA THR A 157 -2.31 -6.23 2.74
C THR A 157 -1.15 -7.21 2.62
N TYR A 158 0.03 -6.67 2.37
CA TYR A 158 1.33 -7.31 2.32
C TYR A 158 2.33 -6.40 3.05
N ASP A 159 3.57 -6.85 3.21
CA ASP A 159 4.60 -6.14 4.00
C ASP A 159 4.15 -5.85 5.45
N LEU A 160 3.35 -6.75 6.00
CA LEU A 160 2.90 -6.69 7.40
C LEU A 160 4.07 -6.87 8.37
N HIS A 161 5.07 -7.65 7.94
CA HIS A 161 6.26 -7.97 8.73
C HIS A 161 7.50 -7.99 7.85
N GLY A 162 8.61 -7.55 8.42
CA GLY A 162 9.89 -7.44 7.72
C GLY A 162 11.05 -7.20 8.67
N GLN A 163 12.26 -7.08 8.13
CA GLN A 163 13.46 -6.87 8.95
C GLN A 163 13.40 -5.57 9.77
N TRP A 164 12.62 -4.58 9.31
CA TRP A 164 12.36 -3.31 9.98
C TRP A 164 11.64 -3.47 11.35
N ASP A 165 11.03 -4.63 11.61
CA ASP A 165 10.36 -4.93 12.88
C ASP A 165 11.36 -5.12 14.04
N TYR A 166 12.64 -5.37 13.75
CA TYR A 166 13.65 -5.65 14.77
C TYR A 166 13.67 -4.59 15.87
N GLY A 167 13.48 -5.02 17.12
CA GLY A 167 13.45 -4.17 18.31
C GLY A 167 12.15 -3.36 18.49
N ASN A 168 11.14 -3.56 17.64
CA ASN A 168 9.83 -2.93 17.81
C ASN A 168 8.93 -3.81 18.68
N THR A 169 8.58 -3.33 19.87
CA THR A 169 7.73 -4.07 20.82
C THR A 169 6.26 -4.12 20.43
N ASN A 170 5.84 -3.32 19.44
CA ASN A 170 4.44 -3.05 19.14
C ASN A 170 3.92 -3.75 17.88
N VAL A 171 4.81 -4.32 17.06
CA VAL A 171 4.46 -4.91 15.75
C VAL A 171 4.03 -6.36 15.86
N SER A 172 4.53 -7.10 16.84
CA SER A 172 4.31 -8.55 16.97
C SER A 172 3.88 -8.91 18.38
N PRO A 173 2.59 -9.19 18.63
CA PRO A 173 2.11 -9.66 19.93
C PRO A 173 2.88 -10.89 20.40
N GLY A 174 3.32 -10.86 21.67
CA GLY A 174 4.13 -11.94 22.25
C GLY A 174 5.59 -11.98 21.78
N CYS A 175 6.04 -10.97 21.02
CA CYS A 175 7.43 -10.85 20.58
C CYS A 175 8.05 -9.52 20.99
N PRO A 176 8.52 -9.37 22.24
CA PRO A 176 9.09 -8.12 22.73
C PRO A 176 10.30 -7.64 21.92
N GLY A 177 11.07 -8.56 21.34
CA GLY A 177 12.21 -8.24 20.50
C GLY A 177 11.85 -7.77 19.09
N GLY A 178 10.58 -7.81 18.69
CA GLY A 178 10.12 -7.47 17.33
C GLY A 178 10.75 -8.33 16.23
N ASN A 179 11.49 -9.38 16.58
CA ASN A 179 12.31 -10.14 15.66
C ASN A 179 11.81 -11.58 15.50
N CYS A 180 10.51 -11.81 15.68
CA CYS A 180 9.91 -13.11 15.45
C CYS A 180 9.59 -13.29 13.97
N LEU A 181 9.78 -14.51 13.47
CA LEU A 181 9.48 -14.92 12.11
C LEU A 181 7.96 -14.93 11.90
N ARG A 182 7.46 -13.84 11.35
CA ARG A 182 6.05 -13.65 10.98
C ARG A 182 5.91 -13.53 9.47
N SER A 183 4.78 -14.01 8.96
CA SER A 183 4.47 -13.90 7.54
C SER A 183 4.08 -12.46 7.21
N HIS A 184 4.72 -11.86 6.20
CA HIS A 184 4.32 -10.55 5.70
C HIS A 184 2.96 -10.54 4.98
N VAL A 185 2.34 -11.72 4.81
CA VAL A 185 1.00 -11.96 4.24
C VAL A 185 0.13 -12.80 5.19
N ASN A 186 0.14 -12.48 6.48
CA ASN A 186 -0.66 -13.21 7.47
C ASN A 186 -2.17 -12.99 7.26
N ILE A 187 -2.90 -14.06 6.95
CA ILE A 187 -4.35 -14.00 6.68
C ILE A 187 -5.17 -13.42 7.83
N THR A 188 -4.81 -13.70 9.08
CA THR A 188 -5.52 -13.16 10.25
C THR A 188 -5.39 -11.64 10.30
N GLU A 189 -4.20 -11.13 10.00
CA GLU A 189 -3.93 -9.68 9.99
C GLU A 189 -4.54 -9.01 8.76
N THR A 190 -4.54 -9.67 7.60
CA THR A 190 -5.29 -9.24 6.42
C THR A 190 -6.78 -9.09 6.72
N LEU A 191 -7.40 -10.06 7.38
CA LEU A 191 -8.82 -9.99 7.76
C LEU A 191 -9.09 -8.87 8.79
N ILE A 192 -8.17 -8.64 9.72
CA ILE A 192 -8.25 -7.51 10.66
C ILE A 192 -8.18 -6.17 9.91
N ALA A 193 -7.25 -6.03 8.96
CA ALA A 193 -7.12 -4.84 8.13
C ALA A 193 -8.40 -4.59 7.30
N LEU A 194 -8.95 -5.64 6.67
CA LEU A 194 -10.21 -5.54 5.93
C LEU A 194 -11.39 -5.15 6.84
N SER A 195 -11.46 -5.71 8.06
CA SER A 195 -12.45 -5.26 9.05
C SER A 195 -12.23 -3.80 9.47
N MET A 196 -10.99 -3.34 9.55
CA MET A 196 -10.69 -1.96 9.96
C MET A 196 -11.16 -0.95 8.91
N ILE A 197 -10.78 -1.13 7.63
CA ILE A 197 -11.15 -0.20 6.56
C ILE A 197 -12.68 -0.16 6.34
N THR A 198 -13.35 -1.31 6.42
CA THR A 198 -14.81 -1.38 6.28
C THR A 198 -15.54 -0.77 7.49
N LYS A 199 -15.04 -0.97 8.72
CA LYS A 199 -15.57 -0.27 9.91
C LYS A 199 -15.30 1.23 9.90
N ALA A 200 -14.30 1.71 9.16
CA ALA A 200 -14.09 3.13 8.89
C ALA A 200 -15.08 3.70 7.85
N GLY A 201 -16.03 2.89 7.36
CA GLY A 201 -17.12 3.29 6.49
C GLY A 201 -16.83 3.14 4.99
N VAL A 202 -15.75 2.47 4.62
CA VAL A 202 -15.47 2.14 3.21
C VAL A 202 -16.32 0.94 2.77
N GLU A 203 -17.00 1.07 1.64
CA GLU A 203 -17.75 -0.03 1.04
C GLU A 203 -16.81 -1.13 0.53
N ALA A 204 -17.16 -2.40 0.76
CA ALA A 204 -16.27 -3.52 0.45
C ALA A 204 -15.94 -3.66 -1.05
N ASN A 205 -16.88 -3.29 -1.93
CA ASN A 205 -16.70 -3.24 -3.39
C ASN A 205 -15.71 -2.15 -3.85
N ASN A 206 -15.37 -1.19 -2.99
CA ASN A 206 -14.35 -0.17 -3.28
C ASN A 206 -12.95 -0.61 -2.86
N VAL A 207 -12.76 -1.83 -2.35
CA VAL A 207 -11.46 -2.31 -1.84
C VAL A 207 -10.96 -3.47 -2.69
N VAL A 208 -9.79 -3.29 -3.31
CA VAL A 208 -9.03 -4.35 -3.98
C VAL A 208 -7.96 -4.85 -3.01
N VAL A 209 -8.02 -6.13 -2.64
CA VAL A 209 -7.08 -6.74 -1.69
C VAL A 209 -5.74 -7.00 -2.36
N GLY A 210 -4.67 -6.42 -1.81
CA GLY A 210 -3.31 -6.59 -2.30
C GLY A 210 -2.79 -8.01 -2.04
N VAL A 211 -2.30 -8.65 -3.09
CA VAL A 211 -1.61 -9.94 -3.03
C VAL A 211 -0.22 -9.76 -3.63
N THR A 212 0.80 -10.18 -2.90
CA THR A 212 2.19 -10.08 -3.33
C THR A 212 2.66 -11.32 -4.09
N SER A 213 3.59 -11.11 -5.03
CA SER A 213 4.36 -12.16 -5.73
C SER A 213 5.83 -12.21 -5.31
N TYR A 214 6.16 -11.62 -4.15
CA TYR A 214 7.49 -11.69 -3.52
C TYR A 214 7.36 -12.15 -2.06
N GLY A 215 8.49 -12.46 -1.43
CA GLY A 215 8.56 -12.79 -0.01
C GLY A 215 9.74 -12.08 0.65
N HIS A 216 9.68 -11.92 1.97
CA HIS A 216 10.82 -11.46 2.76
C HIS A 216 11.60 -12.67 3.30
N SER A 217 12.92 -12.54 3.32
CA SER A 217 13.83 -13.56 3.85
C SER A 217 14.54 -13.07 5.09
N PHE A 218 14.79 -13.99 6.01
CA PHE A 218 15.46 -13.68 7.27
C PHE A 218 16.55 -14.70 7.59
N ARG A 219 17.62 -14.24 8.24
CA ARG A 219 18.60 -15.14 8.88
C ARG A 219 18.11 -15.53 10.27
N MET A 220 17.81 -16.81 10.46
CA MET A 220 17.34 -17.35 11.74
C MET A 220 18.41 -17.27 12.84
N SER A 221 17.97 -17.05 14.07
CA SER A 221 18.81 -17.14 15.28
C SER A 221 19.12 -18.59 15.67
N ASP A 222 18.20 -19.51 15.39
CA ASP A 222 18.35 -20.96 15.58
C ASP A 222 17.74 -21.69 14.39
N SER A 223 18.57 -22.42 13.63
CA SER A 223 18.14 -23.17 12.46
C SER A 223 17.23 -24.35 12.76
N ASN A 224 17.16 -24.80 14.02
CA ASN A 224 16.31 -25.91 14.44
C ASN A 224 14.96 -25.44 14.98
N CYS A 225 14.74 -24.12 15.12
CA CYS A 225 13.48 -23.60 15.62
C CYS A 225 12.38 -23.72 14.57
N SER A 226 11.21 -24.20 14.99
CA SER A 226 9.99 -24.22 14.17
C SER A 226 8.84 -23.52 14.90
N GLY A 227 8.17 -22.59 14.22
CA GLY A 227 6.98 -21.90 14.73
C GLY A 227 7.07 -20.38 14.67
N PRO A 228 5.98 -19.68 15.03
CA PRO A 228 5.83 -18.23 14.80
C PRO A 228 6.61 -17.35 15.80
N LEU A 229 7.23 -17.95 16.81
CA LEU A 229 8.07 -17.25 17.81
C LEU A 229 9.56 -17.48 17.57
N CYS A 230 9.93 -18.23 16.52
CA CYS A 230 11.32 -18.35 16.12
C CYS A 230 11.87 -16.99 15.75
N ALA A 231 13.08 -16.68 16.18
CA ALA A 231 13.65 -15.36 16.02
C ALA A 231 14.56 -15.26 14.79
N PHE A 232 14.61 -14.09 14.18
CA PHE A 232 15.63 -13.69 13.23
C PHE A 232 16.70 -12.79 13.87
N THR A 233 17.85 -12.72 13.22
CA THR A 233 19.02 -11.94 13.63
C THR A 233 19.15 -10.62 12.85
N GLY A 234 20.10 -9.77 13.25
CA GLY A 234 20.41 -8.53 12.54
C GLY A 234 19.85 -7.29 13.25
N THR A 235 19.64 -6.23 12.48
CA THR A 235 19.08 -4.94 12.92
C THR A 235 17.98 -4.51 11.96
N LYS A 236 17.30 -3.38 12.23
CA LYS A 236 16.29 -2.81 11.32
C LYS A 236 16.80 -2.54 9.89
N LYS A 237 18.12 -2.39 9.71
CA LYS A 237 18.77 -2.07 8.43
C LYS A 237 19.53 -3.25 7.82
N SER A 238 19.44 -4.44 8.43
CA SER A 238 20.04 -5.63 7.84
C SER A 238 19.30 -6.00 6.55
N VAL A 239 20.01 -6.59 5.59
CA VAL A 239 19.47 -7.14 4.34
C VAL A 239 19.69 -8.64 4.37
#